data_AF-A0A951UCS2-F1
#
_entry.id   AF-A0A951UCS2-F1
#
_cell.length_a   1.000
_cell.length_b   1.000
_cell.length_c   1.000
_cell.angle_alpha   90.00
_cell.angle_beta   90.00
_cell.angle_gamma   90.00
#
_symmetry.space_group_name_H-M   'P 1'
#
loop_
_entity.id
_entity.type
_entity.pdbx_description
1 polymer ?
#
loop_
_entity_poly.entity_id
_entity_poly.type
_entity_poly.pdbx_seq_one_letter_code
_entity_poly.pdbx_strand_id
1 'polypeptide(L)'
;MPSKTFVVRAHARTVHTKPLTFTCAKCNQVTTRDVYPGNPPKYCLKCSPRKKRLDGDTRPPERGDFEPTHNLVDSAGKVTPVALEPTPEKGWFFVRTALDWFAGESIIKYHRKKGLTNRGEPMSGFVLESL
;
A
#
# COMPACT_ATOMS: atom_id res chain seq x y z
N MET A 1 8.39 -3.91 32.66
CA MET A 1 7.63 -2.64 32.56
C MET A 1 6.24 -2.97 32.02
N PRO A 2 5.14 -2.67 32.72
CA PRO A 2 3.80 -2.95 32.19
C PRO A 2 3.44 -1.96 31.08
N SER A 3 3.00 -2.47 29.92
CA SER A 3 2.52 -1.68 28.78
C SER A 3 1.19 -1.01 29.12
N LYS A 4 1.13 0.32 29.04
CA LYS A 4 -0.11 1.10 29.21
C LYS A 4 -0.80 1.29 27.87
N THR A 5 -2.05 0.83 27.77
CA THR A 5 -2.92 1.05 26.61
C THR A 5 -3.75 2.31 26.83
N PHE A 6 -3.80 3.20 25.84
CA PHE A 6 -4.58 4.43 25.89
C PHE A 6 -5.67 4.40 24.82
N VAL A 7 -6.90 4.76 25.20
CA VAL A 7 -8.01 4.96 24.25
C VAL A 7 -8.01 6.43 23.86
N VAL A 8 -7.67 6.72 22.61
CA VAL A 8 -7.61 8.10 22.08
C VAL A 8 -8.85 8.37 21.25
N ARG A 9 -9.50 9.52 21.47
CA ARG A 9 -10.60 9.98 20.62
C ARG A 9 -10.03 10.71 19.40
N ALA A 10 -10.43 10.30 18.20
CA ALA A 10 -10.06 11.00 16.98
C ALA A 10 -10.65 12.43 16.97
N HIS A 11 -9.82 13.42 16.72
CA HIS A 11 -10.25 14.81 16.52
C HIS A 11 -10.58 15.05 15.05
N ALA A 12 -11.80 15.49 14.75
CA ALA A 12 -12.23 15.87 13.40
C ALA A 12 -12.46 17.38 13.33
N ARG A 13 -11.97 18.03 12.26
CA ARG A 13 -12.26 19.43 11.95
C ARG A 13 -12.63 19.58 10.48
N THR A 14 -13.61 20.42 10.21
CA THR A 14 -13.96 20.83 8.84
C THR A 14 -13.14 22.06 8.48
N VAL A 15 -12.40 21.99 7.38
CA VAL A 15 -11.66 23.15 6.85
C VAL A 15 -12.50 23.79 5.75
N HIS A 16 -12.83 25.06 5.89
CA HIS A 16 -13.58 25.80 4.87
C HIS A 16 -12.62 26.42 3.84
N THR A 17 -13.04 26.45 2.58
CA THR A 17 -12.35 27.18 1.51
C THR A 17 -12.67 28.68 1.59
N LYS A 18 -11.76 29.52 1.10
CA LYS A 18 -11.96 30.97 0.96
C LYS A 18 -11.62 31.41 -0.47
N PRO A 19 -12.35 32.37 -1.04
CA PRO A 19 -11.98 32.94 -2.33
C PRO A 19 -10.69 33.75 -2.19
N LEU A 20 -9.71 33.45 -3.04
CA LEU A 20 -8.43 34.14 -3.11
C LEU A 20 -8.21 34.64 -4.54
N THR A 21 -7.91 35.93 -4.67
CA THR A 21 -7.47 36.58 -5.91
C THR A 21 -5.95 36.53 -6.01
N PHE A 22 -5.41 36.00 -7.11
CA PHE A 22 -3.96 35.95 -7.35
C PHE A 22 -3.62 36.10 -8.82
N THR A 23 -2.38 36.50 -9.11
CA THR A 23 -1.85 36.63 -10.47
C THR A 23 -1.09 35.37 -10.86
N CYS A 24 -1.45 34.75 -11.97
CA CYS A 24 -0.78 33.54 -12.44
C CYS A 24 0.63 33.84 -12.97
N ALA A 25 1.66 33.14 -12.47
CA ALA A 25 3.05 33.34 -12.88
C ALA A 25 3.37 32.94 -14.35
N LYS A 26 2.44 32.30 -15.09
CA LYS A 26 2.65 31.85 -16.48
C LYS A 26 1.93 32.73 -17.49
N CYS A 27 0.66 33.06 -17.25
CA CYS A 27 -0.14 33.87 -18.18
C CYS A 27 -0.36 35.31 -17.69
N ASN A 28 0.12 35.67 -16.50
CA ASN A 28 -0.07 36.97 -15.85
C ASN A 28 -1.53 37.42 -15.72
N GLN A 29 -2.50 36.51 -15.88
CA GLN A 29 -3.91 36.81 -15.68
C GLN A 29 -4.26 36.74 -14.20
N VAL A 30 -5.05 37.73 -13.74
CA VAL A 30 -5.63 37.74 -12.39
C VAL A 30 -6.78 36.73 -12.36
N THR A 31 -6.75 35.81 -11.41
CA THR A 31 -7.74 34.74 -11.25
C THR A 31 -8.23 34.69 -9.81
N THR A 32 -9.54 34.53 -9.62
CA THR A 32 -10.16 34.27 -8.32
C THR A 32 -10.51 32.81 -8.20
N ARG A 33 -10.14 32.16 -7.09
CA ARG A 33 -10.48 30.76 -6.83
C ARG A 33 -10.68 30.49 -5.34
N ASP A 34 -11.58 29.56 -5.04
CA ASP A 34 -11.70 28.98 -3.69
C ASP A 34 -10.51 28.06 -3.37
N VAL A 35 -9.76 28.42 -2.33
CA VAL A 35 -8.57 27.70 -1.87
C VAL A 35 -8.72 27.41 -0.38
N TYR A 36 -8.21 26.26 0.07
CA TYR A 36 -8.06 25.99 1.49
C TYR A 36 -7.00 26.91 2.10
N PRO A 37 -7.05 27.18 3.42
CA PRO A 37 -6.02 27.96 4.11
C PRO A 37 -4.63 27.39 3.86
N GLY A 38 -3.69 28.23 3.44
CA GLY A 38 -2.34 27.82 3.08
C GLY A 38 -1.70 28.77 2.07
N ASN A 39 -0.65 28.30 1.40
CA ASN A 39 0.07 29.10 0.41
C ASN A 39 -0.80 29.38 -0.83
N PRO A 40 -0.75 30.61 -1.37
CA PRO A 40 -1.50 30.97 -2.56
C PRO A 40 -1.04 30.13 -3.77
N PRO A 41 -1.96 29.70 -4.64
CA PRO A 41 -1.59 28.97 -5.84
C PRO A 41 -0.69 29.80 -6.76
N LYS A 42 0.35 29.18 -7.33
CA LYS A 42 1.27 29.86 -8.26
C LYS A 42 0.71 30.03 -9.67
N TYR A 43 -0.18 29.12 -10.09
CA TYR A 43 -0.71 29.05 -11.44
C TYR A 43 -2.24 28.94 -11.45
N CYS A 44 -2.89 29.50 -12.48
CA CYS A 44 -4.32 29.28 -12.72
C CYS A 44 -4.60 27.83 -13.13
N LEU A 45 -5.86 27.41 -13.12
CA LEU A 45 -6.26 26.03 -13.48
C LEU A 45 -5.83 25.61 -14.90
N LYS A 46 -5.71 26.58 -15.82
CA LYS A 46 -5.29 26.34 -17.21
C LYS A 46 -3.77 26.18 -17.33
N CYS A 47 -3.01 26.94 -16.55
CA CYS A 47 -1.55 26.96 -16.58
C CYS A 47 -0.90 26.00 -15.58
N SER A 48 -1.69 25.49 -14.62
CA SER A 48 -1.22 24.53 -13.62
C SER A 48 -0.60 23.33 -14.34
N PRO A 49 0.64 22.96 -13.99
CA PRO A 49 1.24 21.75 -14.53
C PRO A 49 0.30 20.59 -14.14
N ARG A 50 -0.32 19.95 -15.13
CA ARG A 50 -0.99 18.68 -14.89
C ARG A 50 0.10 17.75 -14.38
N LYS A 51 -0.02 17.32 -13.12
CA LYS A 51 0.77 16.20 -12.63
C LYS A 51 0.54 15.11 -13.67
N LYS A 52 1.58 14.76 -14.44
CA LYS A 52 1.52 13.56 -15.26
C LYS A 52 1.16 12.47 -14.26
N ARG A 53 -0.01 11.85 -14.43
CA ARG A 53 -0.23 10.55 -13.79
C ARG A 53 0.90 9.72 -14.37
N LEU A 54 1.90 9.42 -13.55
CA LEU A 54 2.78 8.32 -13.85
C LEU A 54 1.84 7.13 -13.77
N ASP A 55 1.32 6.72 -14.92
CA ASP A 55 0.70 5.42 -15.09
C ASP A 55 1.84 4.43 -14.86
N GLY A 56 1.94 3.95 -13.62
CA GLY A 56 3.10 3.22 -13.13
C GLY A 56 3.62 3.87 -11.87
N ASP A 57 3.33 3.21 -10.74
CA ASP A 57 3.88 3.49 -9.43
C ASP A 57 5.41 3.33 -9.46
N THR A 58 6.12 4.29 -10.04
CA THR A 58 7.59 4.33 -10.07
C THR A 58 8.11 5.10 -8.85
N ARG A 59 7.44 4.94 -7.70
CA ARG A 59 8.09 5.27 -6.45
C ARG A 59 9.01 4.09 -6.13
N PRO A 60 10.28 4.32 -5.75
CA PRO A 60 11.03 3.24 -5.15
C PRO A 60 10.20 2.71 -3.96
N PRO A 61 10.04 1.39 -3.80
CA PRO A 61 9.26 0.83 -2.71
C PRO A 61 9.79 1.40 -1.39
N GLU A 62 8.91 2.02 -0.62
CA GLU A 62 9.25 2.49 0.72
C GLU A 62 9.48 1.27 1.62
N ARG A 63 10.33 1.42 2.64
CA ARG A 63 10.62 0.33 3.58
C ARG A 63 9.30 -0.08 4.28
N GLY A 64 8.78 -1.25 3.93
CA GLY A 64 7.48 -1.74 4.40
C GLY A 64 6.49 -2.07 3.26
N ASP A 65 6.81 -1.73 2.02
CA ASP A 65 6.00 -2.13 0.87
C ASP A 65 6.08 -3.64 0.62
N PHE A 66 4.97 -4.21 0.17
CA PHE A 66 4.84 -5.63 -0.12
C PHE A 66 5.54 -5.98 -1.44
N GLU A 67 6.63 -6.74 -1.37
CA GLU A 67 7.37 -7.23 -2.53
C GLU A 67 7.02 -8.71 -2.79
N PRO A 68 6.17 -9.01 -3.77
CA PRO A 68 5.81 -10.40 -4.05
C PRO A 68 7.00 -11.13 -4.68
N THR A 69 7.19 -12.39 -4.26
CA THR A 69 8.27 -13.27 -4.78
C THR A 69 7.70 -14.44 -5.58
N HIS A 70 6.47 -14.82 -5.28
CA HIS A 70 5.78 -15.97 -5.86
C HIS A 70 4.29 -15.64 -6.06
N ASN A 71 3.62 -16.50 -6.80
CA ASN A 71 2.19 -16.51 -7.03
C ASN A 71 1.60 -17.77 -6.39
N LEU A 72 0.60 -17.59 -5.53
CA LEU A 72 -0.23 -18.66 -5.02
C LEU A 72 -1.42 -18.81 -5.96
N VAL A 73 -1.48 -19.96 -6.65
CA VAL A 73 -2.54 -20.30 -7.61
C VAL A 73 -3.50 -21.28 -6.95
N ASP A 74 -4.78 -20.91 -6.89
CA ASP A 74 -5.86 -21.79 -6.42
C ASP A 74 -6.32 -22.74 -7.53
N SER A 75 -7.02 -23.80 -7.15
CA SER A 75 -7.73 -24.76 -7.99
C SER A 75 -8.68 -24.11 -9.01
N ALA A 76 -9.23 -22.94 -8.67
CA ALA A 76 -10.06 -22.12 -9.56
C ALA A 76 -9.25 -21.28 -10.57
N GLY A 77 -7.91 -21.38 -10.57
CA GLY A 77 -7.01 -20.58 -11.41
C GLY A 77 -6.80 -19.15 -10.92
N LYS A 78 -7.25 -18.81 -9.70
CA LYS A 78 -7.06 -17.48 -9.12
C LYS A 78 -5.61 -17.31 -8.68
N VAL A 79 -4.92 -16.34 -9.28
CA VAL A 79 -3.54 -15.99 -8.95
C VAL A 79 -3.50 -14.94 -7.85
N THR A 80 -2.82 -15.23 -6.75
CA THR A 80 -2.62 -14.31 -5.63
C THR A 80 -1.12 -14.07 -5.42
N PRO A 81 -0.61 -12.83 -5.55
CA PRO A 81 0.79 -12.54 -5.31
C PRO A 81 1.13 -12.71 -3.83
N VAL A 82 2.23 -13.42 -3.55
CA VAL A 82 2.69 -13.76 -2.20
C VAL A 82 4.20 -13.55 -2.03
N ALA A 83 4.60 -13.20 -0.82
CA ALA A 83 5.99 -13.11 -0.39
C ALA A 83 6.34 -14.30 0.51
N LEU A 84 7.49 -14.95 0.28
CA LEU A 84 8.00 -16.02 1.13
C LEU A 84 8.99 -15.44 2.14
N GLU A 85 8.62 -15.46 3.42
CA GLU A 85 9.52 -15.06 4.51
C GLU A 85 10.08 -16.27 5.25
N PRO A 86 11.38 -16.30 5.61
CA PRO A 86 11.93 -17.41 6.37
C PRO A 86 11.31 -17.48 7.77
N THR A 87 10.87 -18.66 8.18
CA THR A 87 10.41 -18.89 9.57
C THR A 87 11.60 -19.28 10.46
N PRO A 88 11.43 -19.24 11.81
CA PRO A 88 12.43 -19.81 12.73
C PRO A 88 12.68 -21.31 12.49
N GLU A 89 11.73 -22.03 11.90
CA GLU A 89 11.87 -23.44 11.56
C GLU A 89 12.67 -23.59 10.25
N LYS A 90 13.76 -24.36 10.32
CA LYS A 90 14.66 -24.54 9.17
C LYS A 90 13.93 -25.17 7.98
N GLY A 91 13.93 -24.44 6.85
CA GLY A 91 13.35 -24.90 5.58
C GLY A 91 11.88 -24.55 5.39
N TRP A 92 11.23 -23.96 6.39
CA TRP A 92 9.87 -23.44 6.29
C TRP A 92 9.86 -21.94 6.02
N PHE A 93 8.90 -21.53 5.20
CA PHE A 93 8.65 -20.14 4.85
C PHE A 93 7.20 -19.78 5.21
N PHE A 94 6.99 -18.59 5.76
CA PHE A 94 5.68 -17.99 5.85
C PHE A 94 5.27 -17.51 4.45
N VAL A 95 4.06 -17.84 4.04
CA VAL A 95 3.47 -17.34 2.80
C VAL A 95 2.63 -16.12 3.17
N ARG A 96 3.06 -14.93 2.75
CA ARG A 96 2.36 -13.67 3.05
C ARG A 96 1.68 -13.11 1.83
N THR A 97 0.44 -12.67 2.00
CA THR A 97 -0.25 -11.86 1.00
C THR A 97 -0.01 -10.37 1.29
N ALA A 98 -0.38 -9.49 0.35
CA ALA A 98 -0.37 -8.04 0.59
C ALA A 98 -1.25 -7.62 1.77
N LEU A 99 -2.31 -8.39 2.08
CA LEU A 99 -3.22 -8.12 3.21
C LEU A 99 -2.59 -8.47 4.56
N ASP A 100 -1.81 -9.54 4.59
CA ASP A 100 -1.22 -10.10 5.82
C ASP A 100 0.24 -9.69 6.02
N TRP A 101 0.78 -8.83 5.15
CA TRP A 101 2.17 -8.37 5.19
C TRP A 101 2.52 -7.71 6.53
N PHE A 102 1.58 -6.97 7.12
CA PHE A 102 1.76 -6.34 8.43
C PHE A 102 1.24 -7.19 9.60
N ALA A 103 0.62 -8.34 9.33
CA ALA A 103 0.02 -9.19 10.34
C ALA A 103 1.04 -10.22 10.83
N GLY A 104 1.74 -9.92 11.92
CA GLY A 104 2.43 -10.88 12.81
C GLY A 104 2.94 -12.18 12.15
N GLU A 105 2.46 -13.34 12.58
CA GLU A 105 2.78 -14.65 12.00
C GLU A 105 1.76 -15.04 10.92
N SER A 106 2.23 -15.59 9.78
CA SER A 106 1.32 -16.11 8.76
C SER A 106 0.81 -17.50 9.13
N ILE A 107 -0.47 -17.71 8.84
CA ILE A 107 -1.20 -18.96 9.06
C ILE A 107 -0.79 -20.02 8.01
N ILE A 108 -0.33 -19.56 6.84
CA ILE A 108 0.09 -20.41 5.73
C ILE A 108 1.62 -20.54 5.75
N LYS A 109 2.10 -21.77 5.76
CA LYS A 109 3.52 -22.11 5.68
C LYS A 109 3.80 -22.91 4.42
N TYR A 110 5.00 -22.75 3.87
CA TYR A 110 5.48 -23.49 2.73
C TYR A 110 6.83 -24.13 3.04
N HIS A 111 7.01 -25.38 2.63
CA HIS A 111 8.30 -26.06 2.70
C HIS A 111 8.59 -26.75 1.37
N ARG A 112 9.82 -26.55 0.85
CA ARG A 112 10.22 -27.06 -0.48
C ARG A 112 9.97 -28.55 -0.72
N LYS A 113 10.06 -29.38 0.32
CA LYS A 113 9.80 -30.83 0.25
C LYS A 113 8.41 -31.27 0.72
N LYS A 114 7.75 -30.48 1.58
CA LYS A 114 6.50 -30.89 2.24
C LYS A 114 5.27 -30.20 1.66
N GLY A 115 5.47 -29.18 0.83
CA GLY A 115 4.39 -28.42 0.20
C GLY A 115 3.83 -27.31 1.09
N LEU A 116 2.63 -26.86 0.73
CA LEU A 116 1.86 -25.83 1.42
C LEU A 116 1.05 -26.43 2.57
N THR A 117 1.06 -25.75 3.72
CA THR A 117 0.24 -26.09 4.88
C THR A 117 -0.47 -24.87 5.43
N ASN A 118 -1.71 -25.05 5.90
CA ASN A 118 -2.51 -24.05 6.59
C ASN A 118 -2.76 -24.54 8.02
N ARG A 119 -2.25 -23.83 9.04
CA ARG A 119 -2.31 -24.28 10.45
C ARG A 119 -1.84 -25.72 10.69
N GLY A 120 -0.95 -26.22 9.83
CA GLY A 120 -0.43 -27.60 9.88
C GLY A 120 -1.19 -28.62 9.01
N GLU A 121 -2.34 -28.27 8.43
CA GLU A 121 -3.06 -29.13 7.50
C GLU A 121 -2.55 -28.93 6.06
N PRO A 122 -2.34 -30.00 5.28
CA PRO A 122 -1.88 -29.88 3.90
C PRO A 122 -2.94 -29.20 3.03
N MET A 123 -2.53 -28.18 2.29
CA MET A 123 -3.41 -27.51 1.33
C MET A 123 -3.40 -28.25 0.00
N SER A 124 -4.47 -28.98 -0.31
CA SER A 124 -4.67 -29.58 -1.63
C SER A 124 -5.29 -28.56 -2.59
N GLY A 125 -4.85 -28.56 -3.85
CA GLY A 125 -5.36 -27.67 -4.89
C GLY A 125 -4.69 -26.30 -4.99
N PHE A 126 -3.69 -26.00 -4.16
CA PHE A 126 -2.91 -24.77 -4.26
C PHE A 126 -1.48 -25.04 -4.73
N VAL A 127 -0.98 -24.20 -5.64
CA VAL A 127 0.37 -24.29 -6.18
C VAL A 127 1.09 -22.95 -5.99
N LEU A 128 2.37 -23.01 -5.64
CA LEU A 128 3.25 -21.86 -5.56
C LEU A 128 4.11 -21.81 -6.83
N GLU A 129 3.95 -20.75 -7.61
CA GLU A 129 4.73 -20.48 -8.81
C GLU A 129 5.69 -19.31 -8.54
N SER A 130 6.94 -19.37 -8.97
CA SER A 130 7.83 -18.20 -8.91
C SER A 130 7.37 -17.14 -9.89
N LEU A 131 7.49 -15.86 -9.52
CA LEU A 131 7.28 -14.73 -10.44
C LEU A 131 8.30 -14.70 -11.59
#